data_AF-A0A2W5S5D8-F1
#
_entry.id   AF-A0A2W5S5D8-F1
#
_cell.length_a   1.000
_cell.length_b   1.000
_cell.length_c   1.000
_cell.angle_alpha   90.00
_cell.angle_beta   90.00
_cell.angle_gamma   90.00
#
_symmetry.space_group_name_H-M   'P 1'
#
loop_
_entity.id
_entity.type
_entity.pdbx_description
1 polymer ?
#
loop_
_entity_poly.entity_id
_entity_poly.type
_entity_poly.pdbx_seq_one_letter_code
_entity_poly.pdbx_strand_id
1 'polypeptide(L)' 'MQTLKQAVDERGLTASAALLGISPQRLANWVERGVPTEHCARVEAVLGVGRRDLRPDDWQAIWPELAEKV' A
#
# COMPACT_ATOMS: atom_id res chain seq x y z
N MET A 1 -11.61 -6.74 -0.21
CA MET A 1 -10.20 -6.58 0.21
C MET A 1 -9.42 -6.41 -1.08
N GLN A 2 -9.01 -5.18 -1.38
CA GLN A 2 -8.32 -4.85 -2.63
C GLN A 2 -6.83 -4.80 -2.31
N THR A 3 -6.07 -5.73 -2.89
CA THR A 3 -4.64 -5.81 -2.66
C THR A 3 -3.88 -4.74 -3.44
N LEU A 4 -2.66 -4.41 -3.01
CA LEU A 4 -1.79 -3.51 -3.77
C LEU A 4 -1.59 -3.98 -5.21
N LYS A 5 -1.46 -5.30 -5.41
CA LYS A 5 -1.31 -5.90 -6.73
C LYS A 5 -2.51 -5.59 -7.63
N GLN A 6 -3.73 -5.73 -7.12
CA GLN A 6 -4.95 -5.43 -7.88
C GLN A 6 -5.04 -3.94 -8.23
N ALA A 7 -4.83 -3.06 -7.25
CA ALA A 7 -4.87 -1.61 -7.50
C ALA A 7 -3.84 -1.17 -8.56
N VAL A 8 -2.67 -1.80 -8.55
CA VAL A 8 -1.61 -1.56 -9.55
C VAL A 8 -1.96 -2.15 -10.92
N ASP A 9 -2.61 -3.32 -10.98
CA ASP A 9 -3.03 -3.96 -12.23
C ASP A 9 -4.14 -3.16 -12.93
N GLU A 10 -5.14 -2.70 -12.17
CA GLU A 10 -6.28 -1.92 -12.68
C GLU A 10 -5.86 -0.55 -13.23
N ARG A 11 -4.85 0.09 -12.62
CA ARG A 11 -4.40 1.44 -12.98
C ARG A 11 -3.14 1.46 -13.84
N GLY A 12 -2.35 0.38 -13.80
CA GLY A 12 -1.03 0.27 -14.39
C GLY A 12 0.10 0.66 -13.44
N LEU A 13 1.21 -0.10 -13.49
CA LEU A 13 2.40 0.07 -12.66
C LEU A 13 3.05 1.45 -12.80
N THR A 14 3.28 1.90 -14.04
CA THR A 14 3.95 3.18 -14.31
C THR A 14 3.12 4.37 -13.84
N ALA A 15 1.80 4.34 -14.08
CA ALA A 15 0.89 5.40 -13.65
C ALA A 15 0.81 5.48 -12.12
N SER A 16 0.69 4.32 -11.45
CA SER A 16 0.66 4.22 -9.99
C SER A 16 1.97 4.70 -9.36
N ALA A 17 3.12 4.34 -9.95
CA ALA A 17 4.42 4.77 -9.47
C ALA A 17 4.63 6.29 -9.62
N ALA A 18 4.18 6.87 -10.74
CA ALA A 18 4.25 8.31 -10.97
C ALA A 18 3.45 9.10 -9.92
N LEU A 19 2.26 8.64 -9.56
CA LEU A 19 1.43 9.28 -8.53
C LEU A 19 2.04 9.19 -7.14
N LEU A 20 2.71 8.07 -6.85
CA LEU A 20 3.46 7.87 -5.61
C LEU A 20 4.80 8.63 -5.60
N GLY A 21 5.21 9.22 -6.73
CA GLY A 21 6.49 9.90 -6.89
C GLY A 21 7.68 8.96 -6.73
N ILE A 22 7.54 7.70 -7.14
CA ILE A 22 8.59 6.66 -7.05
C ILE A 22 8.82 6.02 -8.41
N SER A 23 9.96 5.33 -8.55
CA SER A 23 10.25 4.55 -9.76
C SER A 23 9.33 3.33 -9.88
N PRO A 24 8.93 2.92 -11.10
CA PRO A 24 8.10 1.72 -11.32
C PRO A 24 8.71 0.44 -10.73
N GLN A 25 10.05 0.30 -10.78
CA GLN A 25 10.77 -0.82 -10.17
C GLN A 25 10.60 -0.87 -8.64
N ARG A 26 10.57 0.29 -7.97
CA ARG A 26 10.35 0.37 -6.52
C ARG A 26 8.92 -0.06 -6.18
N LEU A 27 7.94 0.37 -6.96
CA LEU A 27 6.55 -0.08 -6.78
C LEU A 27 6.39 -1.58 -7.04
N ALA A 28 7.03 -2.12 -8.09
CA ALA A 28 7.03 -3.55 -8.37
C ALA A 28 7.60 -4.35 -7.19
N ASN A 29 8.71 -3.87 -6.62
CA ASN A 29 9.30 -4.48 -5.44
C ASN A 29 8.34 -4.50 -4.24
N TRP A 30 7.55 -3.44 -4.03
CA TRP A 30 6.55 -3.40 -2.97
C TRP A 30 5.38 -4.36 -3.20
N VAL A 31 4.98 -4.56 -4.47
CA VAL A 31 3.96 -5.55 -4.82
C VAL A 31 4.40 -6.97 -4.46
N GLU A 32 5.69 -7.27 -4.60
CA GLU A 32 6.24 -8.60 -4.31
C GLU A 32 6.65 -8.79 -2.83
N ARG A 33 7.23 -7.76 -2.20
CA ARG A 33 7.84 -7.85 -0.86
C ARG A 33 7.07 -7.14 0.24
N GLY A 34 6.02 -6.41 -0.10
CA GLY A 34 5.25 -5.59 0.81
C GLY A 34 5.72 -4.13 0.87
N VAL A 35 4.80 -3.25 1.28
CA VAL A 35 5.06 -1.81 1.38
C VAL A 35 5.77 -1.48 2.71
N PRO A 36 6.83 -0.67 2.70
CA PRO A 36 7.43 -0.13 3.91
C PRO A 36 6.41 0.70 4.71
N THR A 37 6.45 0.60 6.04
CA THR A 37 5.49 1.26 6.94
C THR A 37 5.34 2.75 6.68
N GLU A 38 6.44 3.45 6.43
CA GLU A 38 6.49 4.89 6.13
C GLU A 38 5.70 5.29 4.87
N HIS A 39 5.49 4.36 3.93
CA HIS A 39 4.80 4.61 2.68
C HIS A 39 3.36 4.12 2.67
N CYS A 40 2.95 3.27 3.63
CA CYS A 40 1.60 2.71 3.69
C CYS A 40 0.52 3.80 3.73
N ALA A 41 0.71 4.87 4.51
CA ALA A 41 -0.24 5.98 4.56
C ALA A 41 -0.36 6.73 3.20
N ARG A 42 0.75 6.89 2.47
CA ARG A 42 0.75 7.54 1.15
C ARG A 42 0.12 6.65 0.09
N VAL A 43 0.39 5.34 0.14
CA VAL A 43 -0.24 4.36 -0.74
C VAL A 43 -1.75 4.31 -0.53
N GLU A 44 -2.21 4.34 0.72
CA GLU A 44 -3.64 4.41 1.04
C GLU A 44 -4.30 5.68 0.47
N ALA A 45 -3.68 6.85 0.64
CA ALA A 45 -4.22 8.09 0.12
C ALA A 45 -4.26 8.17 -1.42
N VAL A 46 -3.30 7.53 -2.10
CA VAL A 46 -3.14 7.65 -3.57
C VAL A 46 -3.84 6.53 -4.33
N LEU A 47 -3.74 5.30 -3.82
CA LEU A 47 -4.26 4.08 -4.46
C LEU A 47 -5.55 3.57 -3.80
N GLY A 48 -5.97 4.12 -2.67
CA GLY A 48 -7.17 3.68 -1.95
C GLY A 48 -7.01 2.34 -1.23
N VAL A 49 -5.80 1.80 -1.18
CA VAL A 49 -5.51 0.51 -0.54
C VAL A 49 -5.27 0.73 0.96
N GLY A 50 -6.19 0.24 1.78
CA GLY A 50 -6.12 0.41 3.23
C GLY A 50 -4.85 -0.19 3.86
N ARG A 51 -4.30 0.45 4.90
CA ARG A 51 -3.08 -0.01 5.59
C ARG A 51 -3.14 -1.45 6.08
N ARG A 52 -4.33 -1.94 6.46
CA ARG A 52 -4.56 -3.33 6.89
C ARG A 52 -4.39 -4.33 5.73
N ASP A 53 -4.76 -3.95 4.51
CA ASP A 53 -4.60 -4.77 3.30
C ASP A 53 -3.13 -4.75 2.83
N LEU A 54 -2.42 -3.63 3.06
CA LEU A 54 -0.99 -3.51 2.77
C LEU A 54 -0.09 -4.31 3.72
N ARG A 55 -0.52 -4.51 4.97
CA ARG A 55 0.25 -5.20 6.02
C ARG A 55 -0.64 -6.12 6.88
N PRO A 56 -1.14 -7.24 6.34
CA PRO A 56 -2.06 -8.10 7.07
C PRO A 56 -1.47 -8.73 8.35
N ASP A 57 -0.15 -8.97 8.40
CA ASP A 57 0.52 -9.62 9.54
C ASP A 57 0.87 -8.65 10.69
N ASP A 58 1.37 -7.45 10.39
CA ASP A 58 1.95 -6.54 11.40
C ASP A 58 1.16 -5.24 11.61
N TRP A 59 0.03 -5.02 10.91
CA TRP A 59 -0.71 -3.76 11.04
C TRP A 59 -1.17 -3.47 12.46
N GLN A 60 -1.48 -4.50 13.27
CA GLN A 60 -1.95 -4.33 14.65
C GLN A 60 -0.83 -3.84 15.58
N ALA A 61 0.41 -4.25 15.34
CA ALA A 61 1.56 -3.83 16.12
C ALA A 61 1.98 -2.40 15.78
N ILE A 62 1.81 -2.01 14.52
CA ILE A 62 2.22 -0.70 13.99
C ILE A 62 1.13 0.35 14.21
N TRP A 63 -0.13 -0.01 13.95
CA TRP A 63 -1.29 0.87 14.04
C TRP A 63 -2.38 0.23 14.90
N PRO A 64 -2.16 0.06 16.22
CA PRO A 64 -3.17 -0.48 17.13
C PRO A 64 -4.44 0.38 17.13
N GLU A 65 -4.33 1.69 16.86
CA GLU A 65 -5.47 2.61 16.73
C GLU A 65 -6.42 2.25 15.57
N LEU A 66 -5.96 1.50 14.57
CA LEU A 66 -6.86 0.99 13.54
C LEU A 66 -7.73 -0.15 14.08
N ALA A 67 -7.31 -0.88 15.10
CA ALA A 67 -8.11 -1.99 15.66
C ALA A 67 -9.20 -1.47 16.60
N GLU A 68 -8.93 -0.37 17.30
CA GLU A 68 -9.87 0.31 18.19
C GLU A 68 -10.82 1.19 17.37
N LYS A 69 -12.01 0.67 17.06
CA LYS A 69 -13.12 1.51 16.62
C LYS A 69 -13.58 2.34 17.82
N VAL A 70 -13.27 3.64 17.81
CA VAL A 70 -14.06 4.65 18.56
C VAL A 70 -15.43 4.80 17.91
#